data_AF-A0A8D8BZ85-F1
#
_entry.id   AF-A0A8D8BZ85-F1
#
_cell.length_a   1.000
_cell.length_b   1.000
_cell.length_c   1.000
_cell.angle_alpha   90.00
_cell.angle_beta   90.00
_cell.angle_gamma   90.00
#
_symmetry.space_group_name_H-M   'P 1'
#
loop_
_entity.id
_entity.type
_entity.pdbx_description
1 polymer ?
#
loop_
_entity_poly.entity_id
_entity_poly.type
_entity_poly.pdbx_seq_one_letter_code
_entity_poly.pdbx_strand_id
1 'polypeptide(L)'
;MTAVEVHSGYKYYGKENDPNKKIVLNHLNMSVTRGSIYGLLGASGCGKTTLLSCIVGRKFLNDGEISVLGGTPGTPGSGVPGPRIGYMPQEIALVEEFSIKETIYYFGRIYGMSTEKIRERYKLLKELLELPCDDRYVGNCSGGQQRRVSFAAAMVHEPELLILDEPTVGLDPLLRERIWQYLVETTSSSKLAVIITTHYIEEARQASCIGLMRNGILLAEDSPVAILERFNCTNLEDAFLSLCQKHGPSEEADRTAHQSHTIRSIKSIESPPIEDVGTDIKKSIPPLTSATDEKSKSLYEESGKPITKSIKELLSFTTKRRMNALLSKNYLQMIRQPAGIVFLFLYPIFQLVSFYVAIGGDPKELRLGIVNDEVSNIQECFNKSLIHTYYKDEYDCELYKTSCAFLNHLNRSFAVQEYYDTFDDAYHATKKGKIWGFIYFTSNFTESLQDVRDNVRDAEPGSYDNQ
;
A
#
# COMPACT_ATOMS: atom_id res chain seq x y z
N MET A 1 -38.27 -4.36 15.64
CA MET A 1 -37.00 -5.03 15.25
C MET A 1 -35.88 -4.04 15.39
N THR A 2 -34.80 -4.44 16.04
CA THR A 2 -33.57 -3.66 16.22
C THR A 2 -32.74 -3.61 14.93
N ALA A 3 -31.93 -2.57 14.83
CA ALA A 3 -30.98 -2.31 13.75
C ALA A 3 -29.54 -2.52 14.23
N VAL A 4 -29.23 -2.10 15.46
CA VAL A 4 -27.97 -2.33 16.16
C VAL A 4 -28.28 -2.70 17.60
N GLU A 5 -27.62 -3.72 18.12
CA GLU A 5 -27.56 -4.04 19.55
C GLU A 5 -26.10 -4.20 19.97
N VAL A 6 -25.76 -3.67 21.13
CA VAL A 6 -24.48 -3.85 21.81
C VAL A 6 -24.79 -4.36 23.20
N HIS A 7 -24.22 -5.50 23.58
CA HIS A 7 -24.41 -6.13 24.89
C HIS A 7 -23.07 -6.23 25.61
N SER A 8 -22.98 -5.59 26.78
CA SER A 8 -21.79 -5.54 27.65
C SER A 8 -20.49 -5.12 26.94
N GLY A 9 -20.57 -4.23 25.95
CA GLY A 9 -19.46 -3.92 25.05
C GLY A 9 -18.24 -3.31 25.76
N TYR A 10 -17.11 -4.03 25.72
CA TYR A 10 -15.87 -3.67 26.40
C TYR A 10 -14.71 -3.52 25.40
N LYS A 11 -13.93 -2.44 25.53
CA LYS A 11 -12.80 -2.14 24.65
C LYS A 11 -11.71 -1.38 25.37
N TYR A 12 -10.47 -1.83 25.24
CA TYR A 12 -9.28 -1.09 25.68
C TYR A 12 -8.24 -0.96 24.54
N TYR A 13 -7.30 -0.05 24.73
CA TYR A 13 -6.05 0.03 23.97
C TYR A 13 -4.85 -0.13 24.92
N GLY A 14 -3.82 -0.84 24.47
CA GLY A 14 -2.69 -1.30 25.29
C GLY A 14 -2.55 -2.83 25.22
N LYS A 15 -1.54 -3.37 25.90
CA LYS A 15 -1.44 -4.83 26.11
C LYS A 15 -2.42 -5.24 27.21
N GLU A 16 -2.89 -6.48 27.19
CA GLU A 16 -3.87 -6.99 28.15
C GLU A 16 -3.38 -6.93 29.61
N ASN A 17 -2.10 -7.25 29.79
CA ASN A 17 -1.36 -7.22 31.06
C ASN A 17 -0.71 -5.84 31.36
N ASP A 18 -1.03 -4.80 30.60
CA ASP A 18 -0.51 -3.45 30.86
C ASP A 18 -1.35 -2.79 31.98
N PRO A 19 -0.77 -2.43 33.14
CA PRO A 19 -1.51 -1.75 34.20
C PRO A 19 -2.00 -0.36 33.77
N ASN A 20 -1.43 0.23 32.72
CA ASN A 20 -1.82 1.52 32.16
C ASN A 20 -2.76 1.39 30.94
N LYS A 21 -3.36 0.21 30.69
CA LYS A 21 -4.29 0.02 29.56
C LYS A 21 -5.45 1.00 29.61
N LYS A 22 -5.67 1.73 28.51
CA LYS A 22 -6.72 2.74 28.43
C LYS A 22 -8.03 2.09 28.00
N ILE A 23 -8.94 1.92 28.96
CA ILE A 23 -10.33 1.51 28.69
C ILE A 23 -11.03 2.66 27.95
N VAL A 24 -11.74 2.32 26.87
CA VAL A 24 -12.46 3.25 25.99
C VAL A 24 -13.95 2.92 25.86
N LEU A 25 -14.33 1.65 26.02
CA LEU A 25 -15.71 1.22 26.22
C LEU A 25 -15.73 0.30 27.45
N ASN A 26 -16.67 0.51 28.36
CA ASN A 26 -16.75 -0.21 29.64
C ASN A 26 -18.15 -0.78 29.84
N HIS A 27 -18.35 -2.04 29.48
CA HIS A 27 -19.63 -2.78 29.58
C HIS A 27 -20.84 -1.99 29.05
N LEU A 28 -20.65 -1.31 27.91
CA LEU A 28 -21.67 -0.45 27.32
C LEU A 28 -22.77 -1.29 26.69
N ASN A 29 -24.02 -1.04 27.08
CA ASN A 29 -25.21 -1.51 26.40
C ASN A 29 -25.76 -0.38 25.50
N MET A 30 -26.32 -0.73 24.34
CA MET A 30 -26.94 0.23 23.42
C MET A 30 -27.90 -0.51 22.47
N SER A 31 -29.07 0.07 22.20
CA SER A 31 -30.08 -0.50 21.31
C SER A 31 -30.65 0.55 20.35
N VAL A 32 -30.44 0.34 19.05
CA VAL A 32 -30.96 1.22 18.00
C VAL A 32 -32.08 0.50 17.27
N THR A 33 -33.26 1.11 17.20
CA THR A 33 -34.40 0.54 16.48
C THR A 33 -34.39 0.88 14.98
N ARG A 34 -35.03 0.05 14.15
CA ARG A 34 -35.26 0.37 12.72
C ARG A 34 -36.36 1.42 12.58
N GLY A 35 -36.20 2.38 11.67
CA GLY A 35 -37.16 3.48 11.48
C GLY A 35 -37.00 4.61 12.51
N SER A 36 -35.83 4.75 13.12
CA SER A 36 -35.55 5.75 14.17
C SER A 36 -34.20 6.42 13.99
N ILE A 37 -34.06 7.62 14.55
CA ILE A 37 -32.77 8.32 14.68
C ILE A 37 -32.28 8.17 16.13
N TYR A 38 -31.03 7.72 16.28
CA TYR A 38 -30.33 7.63 17.55
C TYR A 38 -29.23 8.69 17.62
N GLY A 39 -29.35 9.64 18.55
CA GLY A 39 -28.35 10.67 18.82
C GLY A 39 -27.33 10.20 19.86
N LEU A 40 -26.10 9.91 19.45
CA LEU A 40 -25.01 9.56 20.37
C LEU A 40 -24.24 10.84 20.75
N LEU A 41 -24.60 11.41 21.90
CA LEU A 41 -23.95 12.59 22.47
C LEU A 41 -22.82 12.20 23.44
N GLY A 42 -21.88 13.11 23.65
CA GLY A 42 -20.83 12.92 24.63
C GLY A 42 -19.60 13.79 24.39
N ALA A 43 -18.78 13.95 25.43
CA ALA A 43 -17.54 14.72 25.36
C ALA A 43 -16.55 14.18 24.30
N SER A 44 -15.63 15.03 23.85
CA SER A 44 -14.56 14.61 22.94
C SER A 44 -13.67 13.56 23.63
N GLY A 45 -13.35 12.48 22.91
CA GLY A 45 -12.56 11.37 23.46
C GLY A 45 -13.30 10.39 24.37
N CYS A 46 -14.61 10.53 24.61
CA CYS A 46 -15.35 9.61 25.50
C CYS A 46 -15.56 8.18 24.95
N GLY A 47 -15.33 7.96 23.65
CA GLY A 47 -15.38 6.63 23.00
C GLY A 47 -16.24 6.54 21.73
N LYS A 48 -17.06 7.56 21.41
CA LYS A 48 -18.04 7.57 20.29
C LYS A 48 -17.52 6.94 18.99
N THR A 49 -16.48 7.51 18.38
CA THR A 49 -15.89 7.02 17.11
C THR A 49 -15.31 5.61 17.22
N THR A 50 -14.87 5.17 18.41
CA THR A 50 -14.45 3.76 18.63
C THR A 50 -15.66 2.83 18.66
N LEU A 51 -16.78 3.22 19.30
CA LEU A 51 -18.04 2.46 19.27
C LEU A 51 -18.57 2.33 17.84
N LEU A 52 -18.66 3.44 17.09
CA LEU A 52 -19.06 3.43 15.68
C LEU A 52 -18.14 2.55 14.82
N SER A 53 -16.81 2.60 15.05
CA SER A 53 -15.86 1.72 14.36
C SER A 53 -16.09 0.24 14.62
N CYS A 54 -16.59 -0.13 15.81
CA CYS A 54 -16.95 -1.51 16.15
C CYS A 54 -18.28 -1.92 15.49
N ILE A 55 -19.29 -1.05 15.51
CA ILE A 55 -20.58 -1.26 14.83
C ILE A 55 -20.39 -1.47 13.32
N VAL A 56 -19.51 -0.71 12.67
CA VAL A 56 -19.20 -0.86 11.22
C VAL A 56 -18.33 -2.12 10.96
N GLY A 57 -17.76 -2.76 11.97
CA GLY A 57 -16.87 -3.91 11.82
C GLY A 57 -15.44 -3.55 11.36
N ARG A 58 -15.01 -2.30 11.55
CA ARG A 58 -13.61 -1.86 11.32
C ARG A 58 -12.69 -2.18 12.50
N LYS A 59 -13.26 -2.39 13.68
CA LYS A 59 -12.59 -2.78 14.92
C LYS A 59 -13.43 -3.85 15.61
N PHE A 60 -12.79 -4.70 16.40
CA PHE A 60 -13.46 -5.69 17.25
C PHE A 60 -13.46 -5.21 18.70
N LEU A 61 -14.49 -5.57 19.46
CA LEU A 61 -14.47 -5.47 20.92
C LEU A 61 -13.38 -6.37 21.52
N ASN A 62 -13.08 -6.17 22.80
CA ASN A 62 -12.27 -7.11 23.58
C ASN A 62 -13.14 -8.13 24.32
N ASP A 63 -14.32 -7.71 24.76
CA ASP A 63 -15.34 -8.52 25.40
C ASP A 63 -16.74 -7.90 25.14
N GLY A 64 -17.80 -8.68 25.29
CA GLY A 64 -19.17 -8.34 24.90
C GLY A 64 -19.49 -8.58 23.42
N GLU A 65 -20.77 -8.40 23.05
CA GLU A 65 -21.31 -8.74 21.73
C GLU A 65 -21.87 -7.52 20.98
N ILE A 66 -21.81 -7.56 19.65
CA ILE A 66 -22.47 -6.60 18.76
C ILE A 66 -23.23 -7.34 17.67
N SER A 67 -24.50 -6.99 17.49
CA SER A 67 -25.34 -7.42 16.37
C SER A 67 -25.76 -6.22 15.54
N VAL A 68 -25.54 -6.27 14.22
CA VAL A 68 -25.91 -5.20 13.28
C VAL A 68 -26.72 -5.79 12.14
N LEU A 69 -27.96 -5.33 12.01
CA LEU A 69 -28.93 -5.77 11.00
C LEU A 69 -29.10 -7.30 10.91
N GLY A 70 -28.85 -8.01 12.03
CA GLY A 70 -28.92 -9.47 12.17
C GLY A 70 -27.59 -10.23 11.98
N GLY A 71 -26.44 -9.55 11.86
CA GLY A 71 -25.13 -10.19 11.72
C GLY A 71 -24.05 -9.56 12.60
N THR A 72 -23.05 -10.35 12.99
CA THR A 72 -21.91 -9.90 13.82
C THR A 72 -20.90 -9.11 12.97
N PRO A 73 -20.61 -7.83 13.28
CA PRO A 73 -19.71 -7.00 12.49
C PRO A 73 -18.30 -7.58 12.31
N GLY A 74 -17.74 -7.44 11.11
CA GLY A 74 -16.39 -7.89 10.77
C GLY A 74 -16.24 -9.40 10.54
N THR A 75 -17.31 -10.19 10.72
CA THR A 75 -17.27 -11.65 10.47
C THR A 75 -17.61 -11.98 9.01
N PRO A 76 -17.00 -13.02 8.39
CA PRO A 76 -17.34 -13.44 7.04
C PRO A 76 -18.83 -13.80 6.89
N GLY A 77 -19.49 -13.30 5.86
CA GLY A 77 -20.90 -13.58 5.58
C GLY A 77 -21.93 -12.74 6.35
N SER A 78 -21.53 -11.98 7.38
CA SER A 78 -22.42 -11.06 8.13
C SER A 78 -23.09 -9.97 7.29
N GLY A 79 -22.47 -9.58 6.17
CA GLY A 79 -22.85 -8.40 5.39
C GLY A 79 -22.45 -7.06 6.05
N VAL A 80 -21.60 -7.09 7.09
CA VAL A 80 -21.16 -5.92 7.86
C VAL A 80 -19.62 -5.93 8.01
N PRO A 81 -18.88 -4.97 7.44
CA PRO A 81 -19.35 -3.89 6.57
C PRO A 81 -19.87 -4.41 5.22
N GLY A 82 -20.81 -3.69 4.61
CA GLY A 82 -21.42 -4.11 3.35
C GLY A 82 -22.46 -3.10 2.83
N PRO A 83 -23.14 -3.40 1.71
CA PRO A 83 -24.03 -2.47 1.02
C PRO A 83 -25.31 -2.10 1.78
N ARG A 84 -25.56 -2.73 2.94
CA ARG A 84 -26.69 -2.41 3.82
C ARG A 84 -26.40 -1.24 4.76
N ILE A 85 -25.14 -0.80 4.85
CA ILE A 85 -24.68 0.25 5.76
C ILE A 85 -24.10 1.41 4.95
N GLY A 86 -24.46 2.63 5.33
CA GLY A 86 -23.75 3.85 4.95
C GLY A 86 -22.95 4.35 6.15
N TYR A 87 -21.67 4.63 5.98
CA TYR A 87 -20.84 5.18 7.05
C TYR A 87 -20.10 6.44 6.56
N MET A 88 -20.33 7.54 7.28
CA MET A 88 -19.60 8.79 7.13
C MET A 88 -18.66 8.96 8.34
N PRO A 89 -17.35 8.79 8.18
CA PRO A 89 -16.37 9.08 9.24
C PRO A 89 -16.19 10.58 9.51
N GLN A 90 -15.67 10.91 10.69
CA GLN A 90 -15.37 12.28 11.12
C GLN A 90 -14.24 12.92 10.28
N GLU A 91 -13.22 12.12 9.93
CA GLU A 91 -12.17 12.46 8.97
C GLU A 91 -12.66 12.21 7.54
N ILE A 92 -12.31 13.11 6.62
CA ILE A 92 -12.84 13.12 5.25
C ILE A 92 -12.18 12.02 4.41
N ALA A 93 -12.90 10.91 4.22
CA ALA A 93 -12.40 9.73 3.50
C ALA A 93 -12.75 9.76 1.98
N LEU A 94 -12.42 10.86 1.31
CA LEU A 94 -12.70 11.07 -0.12
C LEU A 94 -11.43 11.01 -0.99
N VAL A 95 -11.62 10.80 -2.30
CA VAL A 95 -10.53 10.82 -3.29
C VAL A 95 -10.42 12.25 -3.82
N GLU A 96 -9.32 12.94 -3.53
CA GLU A 96 -9.16 14.37 -3.83
C GLU A 96 -9.12 14.67 -5.34
N GLU A 97 -8.56 13.76 -6.15
CA GLU A 97 -8.44 13.94 -7.60
C GLU A 97 -9.76 13.73 -8.36
N PHE A 98 -10.84 13.34 -7.68
CA PHE A 98 -12.16 13.17 -8.30
C PHE A 98 -12.95 14.46 -8.32
N SER A 99 -13.79 14.64 -9.33
CA SER A 99 -14.87 15.60 -9.26
C SER A 99 -15.96 15.14 -8.27
N ILE A 100 -16.79 16.07 -7.82
CA ILE A 100 -17.93 15.77 -6.94
C ILE A 100 -18.86 14.73 -7.59
N LYS A 101 -19.16 14.90 -8.87
CA LYS A 101 -20.00 13.96 -9.63
C LYS A 101 -19.35 12.58 -9.72
N GLU A 102 -18.07 12.51 -10.05
CA GLU A 102 -17.33 11.25 -10.14
C GLU A 102 -17.29 10.51 -8.80
N THR A 103 -17.14 11.25 -7.69
CA THR A 103 -17.14 10.71 -6.32
C THR A 103 -18.45 9.99 -6.02
N ILE A 104 -19.60 10.63 -6.22
CA ILE A 104 -20.91 10.00 -5.95
C ILE A 104 -21.15 8.82 -6.91
N TYR A 105 -20.75 8.93 -8.17
CA TYR A 105 -20.86 7.84 -9.14
C TYR A 105 -19.95 6.65 -8.82
N TYR A 106 -18.76 6.89 -8.27
CA TYR A 106 -17.82 5.84 -7.84
C TYR A 106 -18.40 5.03 -6.68
N PHE A 107 -18.87 5.69 -5.62
CA PHE A 107 -19.49 4.98 -4.48
C PHE A 107 -20.73 4.20 -4.91
N GLY A 108 -21.64 4.80 -5.70
CA GLY A 108 -22.81 4.10 -6.22
C GLY A 108 -22.46 2.85 -7.05
N ARG A 109 -21.39 2.90 -7.87
CA ARG A 109 -20.90 1.73 -8.63
C ARG A 109 -20.28 0.65 -7.74
N ILE A 110 -19.60 1.02 -6.65
CA ILE A 110 -19.07 0.06 -5.66
C ILE A 110 -20.20 -0.68 -4.94
N TYR A 111 -21.28 0.02 -4.59
CA TYR A 111 -22.50 -0.58 -4.05
C TYR A 111 -23.34 -1.32 -5.09
N GLY A 112 -22.90 -1.36 -6.37
CA GLY A 112 -23.48 -2.19 -7.42
C GLY A 112 -24.70 -1.59 -8.14
N MET A 113 -25.06 -0.34 -7.83
CA MET A 113 -26.21 0.37 -8.40
C MET A 113 -26.13 0.48 -9.94
N SER A 114 -27.28 0.72 -10.59
CA SER A 114 -27.32 1.08 -12.00
C SER A 114 -27.02 2.57 -12.21
N THR A 115 -26.56 2.96 -13.39
CA THR A 115 -26.18 4.35 -13.70
C THR A 115 -27.38 5.30 -13.63
N GLU A 116 -28.57 4.80 -13.94
CA GLU A 116 -29.85 5.52 -13.89
C GLU A 116 -30.20 5.86 -12.44
N LYS A 117 -30.19 4.85 -11.55
CA LYS A 117 -30.45 5.05 -10.12
C LYS A 117 -29.40 5.96 -9.46
N ILE A 118 -28.13 5.82 -9.85
CA ILE A 118 -27.07 6.74 -9.39
C ILE A 118 -27.37 8.18 -9.82
N ARG A 119 -27.81 8.41 -11.06
CA ARG A 119 -28.15 9.76 -11.57
C ARG A 119 -29.32 10.37 -10.82
N GLU A 120 -30.37 9.59 -10.55
CA GLU A 120 -31.53 10.01 -9.78
C GLU A 120 -31.14 10.40 -8.35
N ARG A 121 -30.47 9.49 -7.64
CA ARG A 121 -29.95 9.73 -6.27
C ARG A 121 -28.99 10.90 -6.21
N TYR A 122 -28.12 11.08 -7.21
CA TYR A 122 -27.23 12.22 -7.31
C TYR A 122 -28.00 13.55 -7.43
N LYS A 123 -29.07 13.61 -8.23
CA LYS A 123 -29.89 14.83 -8.36
C LYS A 123 -30.51 15.22 -7.01
N LEU A 124 -31.15 14.26 -6.33
CA LEU A 124 -31.75 14.47 -5.01
C LEU A 124 -30.70 14.93 -3.98
N LEU A 125 -29.58 14.23 -3.88
CA LEU A 125 -28.53 14.55 -2.90
C LEU A 125 -27.83 15.87 -3.21
N LYS A 126 -27.70 16.24 -4.49
CA LYS A 126 -27.14 17.54 -4.91
C LYS A 126 -28.01 18.71 -4.44
N GLU A 127 -29.33 18.56 -4.52
CA GLU A 127 -30.30 19.57 -4.09
C GLU A 127 -30.37 19.64 -2.56
N LEU A 128 -30.58 18.50 -1.89
CA LEU A 128 -30.67 18.39 -0.42
C LEU A 128 -29.42 18.94 0.31
N LEU A 129 -28.23 18.58 -0.17
CA LEU A 129 -26.95 18.90 0.47
C LEU A 129 -26.24 20.09 -0.21
N GLU A 130 -26.92 20.81 -1.11
CA GLU A 130 -26.39 21.95 -1.86
C GLU A 130 -24.97 21.68 -2.42
N LEU A 131 -24.77 20.53 -3.07
CA LEU A 131 -23.43 20.12 -3.47
C LEU A 131 -22.82 21.09 -4.51
N PRO A 132 -21.49 21.37 -4.46
CA PRO A 132 -20.87 22.27 -5.42
C PRO A 132 -20.93 21.74 -6.87
N CYS A 133 -20.49 22.59 -7.82
CA CYS A 133 -20.50 22.28 -9.25
C CYS A 133 -19.89 20.90 -9.58
N ASP A 134 -20.59 20.15 -10.45
CA ASP A 134 -20.29 18.75 -10.83
C ASP A 134 -18.80 18.46 -11.06
N ASP A 135 -18.11 19.35 -11.77
CA ASP A 135 -16.75 19.18 -12.26
C ASP A 135 -15.68 19.75 -11.32
N ARG A 136 -16.06 20.32 -10.17
CA ARG A 136 -15.11 20.79 -9.15
C ARG A 136 -14.47 19.58 -8.45
N TYR A 137 -13.15 19.57 -8.40
CA TYR A 137 -12.37 18.56 -7.70
C TYR A 137 -12.58 18.62 -6.18
N VAL A 138 -12.62 17.47 -5.52
CA VAL A 138 -12.78 17.35 -4.07
C VAL A 138 -11.63 18.01 -3.31
N GLY A 139 -10.39 17.89 -3.79
CA GLY A 139 -9.24 18.60 -3.21
C GLY A 139 -9.37 20.14 -3.25
N ASN A 140 -10.19 20.67 -4.17
CA ASN A 140 -10.43 22.11 -4.32
C ASN A 140 -11.70 22.58 -3.58
N CYS A 141 -12.32 21.74 -2.74
CA CYS A 141 -13.50 22.09 -1.93
C CYS A 141 -13.10 22.53 -0.52
N SER A 142 -13.92 23.38 0.11
CA SER A 142 -13.75 23.66 1.54
C SER A 142 -14.11 22.44 2.40
N GLY A 143 -13.60 22.35 3.63
CA GLY A 143 -13.89 21.22 4.52
C GLY A 143 -15.39 20.98 4.74
N GLY A 144 -16.20 22.05 4.81
CA GLY A 144 -17.67 21.95 4.85
C GLY A 144 -18.26 21.36 3.56
N GLN A 145 -17.80 21.80 2.38
CA GLN A 145 -18.23 21.21 1.10
C GLN A 145 -17.84 19.74 0.99
N GLN A 146 -16.61 19.38 1.36
CA GLN A 146 -16.14 18.00 1.40
C GLN A 146 -16.97 17.15 2.38
N ARG A 147 -17.35 17.68 3.55
CA ARG A 147 -18.24 17.02 4.52
C ARG A 147 -19.62 16.73 3.91
N ARG A 148 -20.21 17.67 3.17
CA ARG A 148 -21.47 17.46 2.41
C ARG A 148 -21.33 16.38 1.31
N VAL A 149 -20.20 16.34 0.60
CA VAL A 149 -19.92 15.28 -0.39
C VAL A 149 -19.74 13.91 0.29
N SER A 150 -19.10 13.85 1.45
CA SER A 150 -18.94 12.61 2.23
C SER A 150 -20.28 12.08 2.75
N PHE A 151 -21.19 12.99 3.15
CA PHE A 151 -22.56 12.64 3.51
C PHE A 151 -23.31 12.05 2.30
N ALA A 152 -23.30 12.74 1.15
CA ALA A 152 -23.91 12.24 -0.08
C ALA A 152 -23.36 10.86 -0.49
N ALA A 153 -22.05 10.63 -0.35
CA ALA A 153 -21.41 9.35 -0.63
C ALA A 153 -21.89 8.22 0.30
N ALA A 154 -22.20 8.51 1.57
CA ALA A 154 -22.75 7.55 2.52
C ALA A 154 -24.25 7.23 2.29
N MET A 155 -24.99 8.11 1.61
CA MET A 155 -26.44 7.97 1.35
C MET A 155 -26.81 7.49 -0.06
N VAL A 156 -25.87 7.51 -1.01
CA VAL A 156 -26.17 7.30 -2.44
C VAL A 156 -26.90 5.97 -2.69
N HIS A 157 -26.51 4.92 -1.97
CA HIS A 157 -26.96 3.54 -2.15
C HIS A 157 -28.17 3.11 -1.31
N GLU A 158 -28.79 4.04 -0.57
CA GLU A 158 -30.00 3.78 0.23
C GLU A 158 -29.81 2.64 1.27
N PRO A 159 -28.91 2.82 2.25
CA PRO A 159 -28.64 1.80 3.27
C PRO A 159 -29.84 1.55 4.19
N GLU A 160 -29.87 0.38 4.84
CA GLU A 160 -30.78 0.08 5.96
C GLU A 160 -30.31 0.75 7.28
N LEU A 161 -29.01 1.01 7.41
CA LEU A 161 -28.40 1.68 8.56
C LEU A 161 -27.42 2.75 8.08
N LEU A 162 -27.67 4.01 8.44
CA LEU A 162 -26.80 5.14 8.16
C LEU A 162 -26.11 5.60 9.44
N ILE A 163 -24.78 5.64 9.44
CA ILE A 163 -23.96 6.05 10.57
C ILE A 163 -23.20 7.31 10.16
N LEU A 164 -23.44 8.41 10.89
CA LEU A 164 -22.90 9.72 10.60
C LEU A 164 -22.09 10.21 11.80
N ASP A 165 -20.76 10.31 11.63
CA ASP A 165 -19.87 10.84 12.66
C ASP A 165 -19.70 12.35 12.45
N GLU A 166 -20.38 13.16 13.27
CA GLU A 166 -20.40 14.64 13.24
C GLU A 166 -20.76 15.28 11.87
N PRO A 167 -21.87 14.88 11.21
CA PRO A 167 -22.18 15.32 9.85
C PRO A 167 -22.43 16.83 9.70
N THR A 168 -22.91 17.48 10.75
CA THR A 168 -23.39 18.87 10.77
C THR A 168 -22.35 19.92 11.16
N VAL A 169 -21.16 19.50 11.61
CA VAL A 169 -20.09 20.41 12.06
C VAL A 169 -19.61 21.30 10.92
N GLY A 170 -19.64 22.62 11.14
CA GLY A 170 -19.24 23.62 10.15
C GLY A 170 -20.28 23.88 9.04
N LEU A 171 -21.51 23.40 9.18
CA LEU A 171 -22.62 23.72 8.27
C LEU A 171 -23.44 24.92 8.77
N ASP A 172 -24.08 25.62 7.83
CA ASP A 172 -25.06 26.69 8.12
C ASP A 172 -26.29 26.12 8.87
N PRO A 173 -26.89 26.84 9.85
CA PRO A 173 -28.05 26.36 10.60
C PRO A 173 -29.25 25.94 9.74
N LEU A 174 -29.57 26.69 8.67
CA LEU A 174 -30.72 26.38 7.80
C LEU A 174 -30.51 25.06 7.05
N LEU A 175 -29.26 24.81 6.64
CA LEU A 175 -28.92 23.56 5.97
C LEU A 175 -28.94 22.37 6.93
N ARG A 176 -28.52 22.56 8.19
CA ARG A 176 -28.65 21.52 9.21
C ARG A 176 -30.11 21.16 9.44
N GLU A 177 -30.99 22.16 9.54
CA GLU A 177 -32.42 21.93 9.73
C GLU A 177 -33.02 21.12 8.58
N ARG A 178 -32.75 21.48 7.32
CA ARG A 178 -33.20 20.71 6.14
C ARG A 178 -32.68 19.27 6.13
N ILE A 179 -31.42 19.07 6.53
CA ILE A 179 -30.82 17.74 6.65
C ILE A 179 -31.57 16.91 7.71
N TRP A 180 -31.83 17.48 8.88
CA TRP A 180 -32.54 16.81 9.96
C TRP A 180 -34.00 16.49 9.58
N GLN A 181 -34.72 17.44 8.99
CA GLN A 181 -36.07 17.22 8.44
C GLN A 181 -36.09 16.04 7.46
N TYR A 182 -35.18 16.03 6.47
CA TYR A 182 -35.07 14.93 5.50
C TYR A 182 -34.77 13.58 6.18
N LEU A 183 -33.89 13.54 7.18
CA LEU A 183 -33.60 12.31 7.92
C LEU A 183 -34.83 11.82 8.68
N VAL A 184 -35.55 12.70 9.38
CA VAL A 184 -36.77 12.35 10.13
C VAL A 184 -37.87 11.83 9.19
N GLU A 185 -38.11 12.48 8.06
CA GLU A 185 -39.05 12.04 7.03
C GLU A 185 -38.64 10.69 6.44
N THR A 186 -37.35 10.50 6.14
CA THR A 186 -36.83 9.25 5.56
C THR A 186 -36.89 8.10 6.56
N THR A 187 -36.59 8.31 7.85
CA THR A 187 -36.73 7.27 8.88
C THR A 187 -38.19 6.93 9.16
N SER A 188 -39.10 7.90 9.10
CA SER A 188 -40.53 7.67 9.34
C SER A 188 -41.21 6.92 8.18
N SER A 189 -40.77 7.14 6.95
CA SER A 189 -41.34 6.53 5.74
C SER A 189 -40.68 5.21 5.31
N SER A 190 -39.51 4.87 5.85
CA SER A 190 -38.73 3.70 5.46
C SER A 190 -38.29 2.85 6.67
N LYS A 191 -37.50 1.80 6.42
CA LYS A 191 -36.89 0.98 7.49
C LYS A 191 -35.46 1.44 7.87
N LEU A 192 -35.05 2.62 7.41
CA LEU A 192 -33.75 3.22 7.73
C LEU A 192 -33.61 3.42 9.25
N ALA A 193 -32.51 2.95 9.81
CA ALA A 193 -32.01 3.41 11.10
C ALA A 193 -30.89 4.43 10.88
N VAL A 194 -30.84 5.49 11.69
CA VAL A 194 -29.74 6.46 11.64
C VAL A 194 -29.08 6.56 13.00
N ILE A 195 -27.74 6.49 13.04
CA ILE A 195 -26.94 6.81 14.22
C ILE A 195 -26.16 8.07 13.89
N ILE A 196 -26.35 9.13 14.69
CA ILE A 196 -25.68 10.43 14.51
C ILE A 196 -24.90 10.75 15.76
N THR A 197 -23.60 11.02 15.65
CA THR A 197 -22.89 11.76 16.70
C THR A 197 -22.96 13.25 16.40
N THR A 198 -23.20 14.06 17.43
CA THR A 198 -23.12 15.52 17.32
C THR A 198 -22.56 16.09 18.62
N HIS A 199 -21.94 17.25 18.51
CA HIS A 199 -21.52 18.08 19.64
C HIS A 199 -22.55 19.18 19.94
N TYR A 200 -23.53 19.40 19.08
CA TYR A 200 -24.64 20.33 19.30
C TYR A 200 -25.79 19.57 19.96
N ILE A 201 -25.91 19.68 21.29
CA ILE A 201 -26.83 18.86 22.09
C ILE A 201 -28.30 19.06 21.67
N GLU A 202 -28.71 20.30 21.36
CA GLU A 202 -30.07 20.59 20.89
C GLU A 202 -30.40 20.02 19.50
N GLU A 203 -29.41 19.67 18.65
CA GLU A 203 -29.70 18.96 17.38
C GLU A 203 -30.29 17.56 17.66
N ALA A 204 -29.84 16.90 18.73
CA ALA A 204 -30.35 15.59 19.11
C ALA A 204 -31.79 15.63 19.67
N ARG A 205 -32.38 16.81 19.92
CA ARG A 205 -33.79 16.95 20.31
C ARG A 205 -34.77 16.38 19.27
N GLN A 206 -34.35 16.32 18.01
CA GLN A 206 -35.13 15.72 16.92
C GLN A 206 -34.90 14.20 16.77
N ALA A 207 -33.99 13.61 17.55
CA ALA A 207 -33.75 12.17 17.56
C ALA A 207 -34.87 11.43 18.30
N SER A 208 -35.15 10.19 17.91
CA SER A 208 -36.13 9.33 18.58
C SER A 208 -35.61 8.84 19.94
N CYS A 209 -34.29 8.65 20.04
CA CYS A 209 -33.58 8.24 21.25
C CYS A 209 -32.22 8.96 21.32
N ILE A 210 -31.76 9.29 22.51
CA ILE A 210 -30.47 9.90 22.80
C ILE A 210 -29.69 8.98 23.75
N GLY A 211 -28.47 8.64 23.34
CA GLY A 211 -27.46 8.04 24.21
C GLY A 211 -26.47 9.08 24.72
N LEU A 212 -26.38 9.26 26.04
CA LEU A 212 -25.48 10.23 26.69
C LEU A 212 -24.20 9.52 27.17
N MET A 213 -23.09 9.64 26.44
CA MET A 213 -21.86 8.87 26.66
C MET A 213 -20.75 9.68 27.34
N ARG A 214 -20.13 9.13 28.40
CA ARG A 214 -18.96 9.70 29.07
C ARG A 214 -18.02 8.59 29.55
N ASN A 215 -16.71 8.80 29.45
CA ASN A 215 -15.67 7.89 29.98
C ASN A 215 -15.89 6.38 29.64
N GLY A 216 -16.37 6.08 28.43
CA GLY A 216 -16.64 4.71 27.97
C GLY A 216 -17.95 4.07 28.43
N ILE A 217 -18.77 4.76 29.24
CA ILE A 217 -20.09 4.31 29.70
C ILE A 217 -21.22 5.16 29.11
N LEU A 218 -22.43 4.59 29.07
CA LEU A 218 -23.66 5.26 28.70
C LEU A 218 -24.40 5.67 29.98
N LEU A 219 -24.51 6.98 30.24
CA LEU A 219 -25.11 7.55 31.45
C LEU A 219 -26.64 7.51 31.43
N ALA A 220 -27.21 7.62 30.22
CA ALA A 220 -28.64 7.51 29.96
C ALA A 220 -28.85 7.12 28.48
N GLU A 221 -29.92 6.37 28.22
CA GLU A 221 -30.41 5.98 26.90
C GLU A 221 -31.94 6.03 26.96
N ASP A 222 -32.54 7.08 26.38
CA ASP A 222 -34.00 7.27 26.37
C ASP A 222 -34.40 8.31 25.30
N SER A 223 -35.70 8.54 25.10
CA SER A 223 -36.20 9.63 24.27
C SER A 223 -35.83 11.01 24.84
N PRO A 224 -35.66 12.05 24.00
CA PRO A 224 -35.34 13.40 24.48
C PRO A 224 -36.32 13.93 25.53
N VAL A 225 -37.62 13.62 25.36
CA VAL A 225 -38.69 14.04 26.27
C VAL A 225 -38.55 13.36 27.63
N ALA A 226 -38.37 12.03 27.66
CA ALA A 226 -38.20 11.29 28.91
C ALA A 226 -36.94 11.70 29.68
N ILE A 227 -35.85 12.08 28.99
CA ILE A 227 -34.66 12.65 29.64
C ILE A 227 -35.01 13.99 30.31
N LEU A 228 -35.68 14.91 29.61
CA LEU A 228 -36.06 16.22 30.16
C LEU A 228 -36.99 16.07 31.38
N GLU A 229 -37.99 15.20 31.30
CA GLU A 229 -38.92 14.89 32.40
C GLU A 229 -38.19 14.27 33.60
N ARG A 230 -37.32 13.28 33.37
CA ARG A 230 -36.56 12.57 34.42
C ARG A 230 -35.61 13.47 35.20
N PHE A 231 -35.05 14.51 34.56
CA PHE A 231 -34.14 15.46 35.20
C PHE A 231 -34.80 16.79 35.58
N ASN A 232 -36.08 16.99 35.23
CA ASN A 232 -36.84 18.23 35.44
C ASN A 232 -36.13 19.46 34.86
N CYS A 233 -35.69 19.35 33.60
CA CYS A 233 -34.94 20.38 32.87
C CYS A 233 -35.72 20.88 31.65
N THR A 234 -35.50 22.14 31.24
CA THR A 234 -36.10 22.72 30.03
C THR A 234 -35.29 22.43 28.75
N ASN A 235 -33.96 22.31 28.90
CA ASN A 235 -33.00 22.11 27.81
C ASN A 235 -32.24 20.80 28.00
N LEU A 236 -31.79 20.19 26.90
CA LEU A 236 -31.02 18.94 26.97
C LEU A 236 -29.60 19.17 27.50
N GLU A 237 -29.06 20.37 27.31
CA GLU A 237 -27.77 20.79 27.87
C GLU A 237 -27.76 20.74 29.40
N ASP A 238 -28.81 21.26 30.05
CA ASP A 238 -28.95 21.25 31.51
C ASP A 238 -29.09 19.82 32.05
N ALA A 239 -29.85 18.97 31.36
CA ALA A 239 -29.99 17.55 31.72
C ALA A 239 -28.64 16.81 31.59
N PHE A 240 -27.87 17.08 30.54
CA PHE A 240 -26.53 16.51 30.35
C PHE A 240 -25.53 17.01 31.41
N LEU A 241 -25.57 18.29 31.75
CA LEU A 241 -24.75 18.87 32.82
C LEU A 241 -25.10 18.26 34.20
N SER A 242 -26.39 18.12 34.51
CA SER A 242 -26.88 17.48 35.75
C SER A 242 -26.40 16.02 35.85
N LEU A 243 -26.51 15.25 34.75
CA LEU A 243 -25.95 13.90 34.66
C LEU A 243 -24.43 13.86 34.86
N CYS A 244 -23.71 14.81 34.28
CA CYS A 244 -22.26 14.91 34.41
C CYS A 244 -21.80 15.35 35.80
N GLN A 245 -22.56 16.18 36.51
CA GLN A 245 -22.27 16.57 37.89
C GLN A 245 -22.56 15.43 38.87
N LYS A 246 -23.65 14.67 38.67
CA LYS A 246 -23.96 13.46 39.44
C LYS A 246 -22.89 12.36 39.27
N HIS A 247 -22.37 12.20 38.06
CA HIS A 247 -21.19 11.36 37.77
C HIS A 247 -19.90 12.20 37.85
N GLY A 248 -19.72 12.94 38.94
CA GLY A 248 -18.56 13.78 39.21
C GLY A 248 -17.25 12.98 39.40
N PRO A 249 -16.11 13.67 39.60
CA PRO A 249 -14.78 13.03 39.66
C PRO A 249 -14.54 12.13 40.89
N SER A 250 -15.55 11.87 41.72
CA SER A 250 -15.45 10.91 42.83
C SER A 250 -15.08 9.50 42.37
N GLU A 251 -15.52 9.07 41.18
CA GLU A 251 -15.03 7.81 40.60
C GLU A 251 -13.58 7.86 40.11
N GLU A 252 -13.04 9.03 39.77
CA GLU A 252 -11.60 9.16 39.44
C GLU A 252 -10.75 9.07 40.72
N ALA A 253 -11.29 9.53 41.86
CA ALA A 253 -10.70 9.26 43.18
C ALA A 253 -10.81 7.77 43.57
N ASP A 254 -11.96 7.13 43.42
CA ASP A 254 -12.12 5.70 43.77
C ASP A 254 -11.30 4.76 42.88
N ARG A 255 -11.09 5.09 41.60
CA ARG A 255 -10.15 4.39 40.70
C ARG A 255 -8.71 4.40 41.23
N THR A 256 -8.35 5.39 42.06
CA THR A 256 -7.04 5.49 42.72
C THR A 256 -7.06 4.88 44.13
N ALA A 257 -8.20 4.96 44.83
CA ALA A 257 -8.38 4.41 46.18
C ALA A 257 -8.49 2.87 46.21
N HIS A 258 -9.11 2.23 45.21
CA HIS A 258 -9.19 0.77 45.15
C HIS A 258 -7.84 0.06 44.93
N GLN A 259 -6.80 0.75 44.43
CA GLN A 259 -5.44 0.20 44.44
C GLN A 259 -4.76 0.25 45.82
N SER A 260 -5.21 1.11 46.74
CA SER A 260 -4.56 1.31 48.05
C SER A 260 -5.25 0.59 49.22
N HIS A 261 -6.53 0.22 49.08
CA HIS A 261 -7.23 -0.54 50.12
C HIS A 261 -6.83 -2.03 50.21
N THR A 262 -6.46 -2.67 49.10
CA THR A 262 -6.00 -4.08 49.10
C THR A 262 -4.60 -4.26 49.74
N ILE A 263 -3.84 -3.18 49.92
CA ILE A 263 -2.48 -3.21 50.49
C ILE A 263 -2.48 -3.01 52.02
N ARG A 264 -3.60 -2.56 52.62
CA ARG A 264 -3.68 -2.27 54.06
C ARG A 264 -4.14 -3.43 54.96
N SER A 265 -4.63 -4.53 54.39
CA SER A 265 -5.16 -5.68 55.15
C SER A 265 -4.14 -6.81 55.45
N ILE A 266 -2.86 -6.65 55.09
CA ILE A 266 -1.80 -7.64 55.33
C ILE A 266 -0.69 -7.06 56.25
N LYS A 267 -1.08 -6.33 57.29
CA LYS A 267 -0.17 -5.82 58.34
C LYS A 267 -0.70 -6.05 59.76
N SER A 268 -0.86 -7.32 60.12
CA SER A 268 -0.82 -7.79 61.51
C SER A 268 -0.89 -9.32 61.58
N ILE A 269 0.26 -9.97 61.72
CA ILE A 269 0.50 -11.17 62.53
C ILE A 269 2.02 -11.20 62.78
N GLU A 270 2.40 -11.33 64.04
CA GLU A 270 3.79 -11.29 64.50
C GLU A 270 4.46 -12.67 64.38
N SER A 271 5.78 -12.66 64.15
CA SER A 271 6.64 -13.85 64.21
C SER A 271 7.38 -13.93 65.55
N PRO A 272 7.65 -15.13 66.07
CA PRO A 272 9.03 -15.49 66.41
C PRO A 272 9.34 -16.98 66.07
N PRO A 273 10.52 -17.55 66.40
CA PRO A 273 11.74 -17.37 65.60
C PRO A 273 12.37 -18.70 65.11
N ILE A 274 13.52 -18.57 64.49
CA ILE A 274 14.31 -19.56 63.72
C ILE A 274 14.98 -20.63 64.60
N GLU A 275 15.14 -21.85 64.08
CA GLU A 275 16.35 -22.66 64.27
C GLU A 275 16.70 -23.48 63.01
N ASP A 276 18.00 -23.72 62.79
CA ASP A 276 18.62 -24.13 61.51
C ASP A 276 18.50 -25.63 61.15
N VAL A 277 18.73 -25.96 59.86
CA VAL A 277 19.85 -26.84 59.39
C VAL A 277 19.86 -26.96 57.84
N GLY A 278 20.98 -26.55 57.21
CA GLY A 278 21.58 -27.02 55.94
C GLY A 278 20.78 -26.99 54.62
N THR A 279 21.09 -26.15 53.62
CA THR A 279 22.15 -26.30 52.57
C THR A 279 22.05 -27.58 51.71
N ASP A 280 22.16 -27.57 50.37
CA ASP A 280 22.44 -26.51 49.38
C ASP A 280 21.84 -26.92 48.00
N ILE A 281 21.18 -25.99 47.28
CA ILE A 281 20.93 -26.14 45.83
C ILE A 281 21.31 -24.83 45.11
N LYS A 282 22.47 -24.84 44.46
CA LYS A 282 22.89 -23.85 43.47
C LYS A 282 23.25 -24.53 42.16
N LYS A 283 22.63 -24.07 41.07
CA LYS A 283 23.05 -24.17 39.66
C LYS A 283 22.04 -23.33 38.86
N SER A 284 22.36 -22.55 37.84
CA SER A 284 23.54 -21.91 37.27
C SER A 284 23.07 -21.37 35.90
N ILE A 285 23.65 -20.28 35.40
CA ILE A 285 23.22 -19.61 34.15
C ILE A 285 23.90 -20.27 32.90
N PRO A 286 23.90 -19.69 31.68
CA PRO A 286 23.33 -20.17 30.39
C PRO A 286 24.41 -20.83 29.46
N PRO A 287 24.43 -20.82 28.09
CA PRO A 287 23.50 -20.30 27.05
C PRO A 287 23.29 -21.19 25.78
N LEU A 288 22.72 -20.57 24.72
CA LEU A 288 22.50 -21.01 23.33
C LEU A 288 23.59 -21.89 22.70
N THR A 289 23.20 -22.86 21.84
CA THR A 289 23.68 -22.95 20.43
C THR A 289 22.91 -23.97 19.55
N SER A 290 22.80 -23.61 18.26
CA SER A 290 22.63 -24.38 17.00
C SER A 290 22.29 -25.89 16.93
N ALA A 291 21.56 -26.23 15.84
CA ALA A 291 21.52 -27.54 15.14
C ALA A 291 20.84 -28.71 15.90
N THR A 292 20.23 -29.73 15.28
CA THR A 292 19.71 -30.01 13.93
C THR A 292 18.66 -31.16 14.07
N ASP A 293 18.01 -31.56 12.98
CA ASP A 293 17.45 -32.90 12.76
C ASP A 293 16.14 -33.37 13.43
N GLU A 294 15.17 -33.56 12.53
CA GLU A 294 14.45 -34.82 12.28
C GLU A 294 13.26 -35.30 13.14
N LYS A 295 12.19 -35.60 12.37
CA LYS A 295 11.27 -36.74 12.49
C LYS A 295 10.36 -36.85 13.74
N SER A 296 9.12 -36.42 13.55
CA SER A 296 7.96 -37.25 13.92
C SER A 296 6.85 -37.17 12.85
N LYS A 297 6.87 -38.11 11.90
CA LYS A 297 5.73 -38.43 11.03
C LYS A 297 4.78 -39.40 11.75
N SER A 298 3.50 -39.02 11.87
CA SER A 298 2.33 -39.91 11.73
C SER A 298 1.08 -39.01 11.64
N LEU A 299 0.30 -38.96 10.55
CA LEU A 299 -0.60 -40.00 9.99
C LEU A 299 -1.67 -40.39 11.04
N TYR A 300 -3.01 -40.39 10.86
CA TYR A 300 -3.99 -40.16 9.76
C TYR A 300 -5.40 -40.02 10.43
N GLU A 301 -6.53 -39.52 9.86
CA GLU A 301 -6.91 -38.71 8.68
C GLU A 301 -8.31 -38.05 8.97
N GLU A 302 -9.30 -38.13 8.07
CA GLU A 302 -10.71 -37.63 8.10
C GLU A 302 -10.95 -36.10 8.32
N SER A 303 -11.76 -35.39 7.51
CA SER A 303 -12.60 -35.75 6.37
C SER A 303 -12.64 -34.64 5.30
N GLY A 304 -12.78 -35.02 4.03
CA GLY A 304 -12.58 -34.12 2.90
C GLY A 304 -13.70 -33.10 2.65
N LYS A 305 -13.32 -31.83 2.46
CA LYS A 305 -14.11 -30.84 1.70
C LYS A 305 -13.26 -30.34 0.54
N PRO A 306 -13.82 -30.20 -0.68
CA PRO A 306 -13.02 -29.86 -1.86
C PRO A 306 -12.56 -28.40 -1.80
N ILE A 307 -11.24 -28.20 -1.83
CA ILE A 307 -10.54 -26.90 -1.82
C ILE A 307 -11.01 -26.00 -2.99
N THR A 308 -11.60 -26.57 -4.03
CA THR A 308 -12.15 -25.86 -5.19
C THR A 308 -13.37 -24.97 -4.90
N LYS A 309 -14.10 -25.17 -3.79
CA LYS A 309 -15.17 -24.23 -3.39
C LYS A 309 -14.64 -22.88 -2.91
N SER A 310 -13.53 -22.90 -2.14
CA SER A 310 -12.96 -21.69 -1.54
C SER A 310 -12.55 -20.64 -2.57
N ILE A 311 -11.92 -21.05 -3.68
CA ILE A 311 -11.49 -20.14 -4.75
C ILE A 311 -12.69 -19.54 -5.49
N LYS A 312 -13.78 -20.29 -5.69
CA LYS A 312 -15.01 -19.75 -6.31
C LYS A 312 -15.73 -18.76 -5.40
N GLU A 313 -15.74 -19.00 -4.09
CA GLU A 313 -16.31 -18.06 -3.11
C GLU A 313 -15.45 -16.78 -3.00
N LEU A 314 -14.12 -16.90 -2.96
CA LEU A 314 -13.18 -15.77 -3.04
C LEU A 314 -13.34 -14.94 -4.33
N LEU A 315 -13.48 -15.59 -5.48
CA LEU A 315 -13.71 -14.92 -6.78
C LEU A 315 -15.13 -14.36 -6.93
N SER A 316 -16.12 -14.87 -6.18
CA SER A 316 -17.50 -14.36 -6.22
C SER A 316 -17.65 -12.96 -5.59
N PHE A 317 -16.66 -12.52 -4.81
CA PHE A 317 -16.72 -11.30 -4.01
C PHE A 317 -16.76 -9.99 -4.82
N THR A 318 -16.24 -10.03 -6.06
CA THR A 318 -16.15 -8.86 -6.95
C THR A 318 -17.07 -9.01 -8.15
N THR A 319 -18.24 -8.38 -8.06
CA THR A 319 -19.12 -8.15 -9.21
C THR A 319 -18.36 -7.36 -10.29
N LYS A 320 -18.56 -7.68 -11.58
CA LYS A 320 -17.91 -6.97 -12.71
C LYS A 320 -18.02 -5.43 -12.61
N ARG A 321 -19.12 -4.91 -12.06
CA ARG A 321 -19.33 -3.47 -11.77
C ARG A 321 -18.33 -2.90 -10.75
N ARG A 322 -18.03 -3.63 -9.67
CA ARG A 322 -17.03 -3.24 -8.64
C ARG A 322 -15.63 -3.20 -9.21
N MET A 323 -15.24 -4.24 -9.98
CA MET A 323 -13.93 -4.26 -10.65
C MET A 323 -13.78 -3.07 -11.60
N ASN A 324 -14.78 -2.82 -12.44
CA ASN A 324 -14.78 -1.67 -13.34
C ASN A 324 -14.70 -0.34 -12.57
N ALA A 325 -15.40 -0.19 -11.43
CA ALA A 325 -15.32 1.02 -10.61
C ALA A 325 -13.92 1.27 -10.04
N LEU A 326 -13.24 0.22 -9.56
CA LEU A 326 -11.88 0.30 -9.04
C LEU A 326 -10.85 0.57 -10.15
N LEU A 327 -11.01 -0.08 -11.32
CA LEU A 327 -10.17 0.19 -12.50
C LEU A 327 -10.35 1.64 -13.00
N SER A 328 -11.60 2.12 -13.11
CA SER A 328 -11.87 3.53 -13.46
C SER A 328 -11.29 4.50 -12.44
N LYS A 329 -11.30 4.17 -11.14
CA LYS A 329 -10.65 4.98 -10.11
C LYS A 329 -9.15 5.08 -10.36
N ASN A 330 -8.46 3.94 -10.42
CA ASN A 330 -7.00 3.91 -10.54
C ASN A 330 -6.55 4.59 -11.85
N TYR A 331 -7.30 4.39 -12.94
CA TYR A 331 -7.07 5.05 -14.22
C TYR A 331 -7.21 6.58 -14.14
N LEU A 332 -8.27 7.10 -13.51
CA LEU A 332 -8.48 8.54 -13.33
C LEU A 332 -7.41 9.17 -12.44
N GLN A 333 -7.04 8.52 -11.32
CA GLN A 333 -5.97 9.00 -10.44
C GLN A 333 -4.62 9.03 -11.18
N MET A 334 -4.28 7.96 -11.92
CA MET A 334 -3.05 7.89 -12.70
C MET A 334 -2.96 9.03 -13.72
N ILE A 335 -4.02 9.26 -14.52
CA ILE A 335 -4.03 10.33 -15.54
C ILE A 335 -3.97 11.73 -14.93
N ARG A 336 -4.59 11.95 -13.75
CA ARG A 336 -4.57 13.24 -13.06
C ARG A 336 -3.31 13.48 -12.22
N GLN A 337 -2.42 12.49 -12.10
CA GLN A 337 -1.09 12.62 -11.54
C GLN A 337 0.00 12.51 -12.65
N PRO A 338 0.08 13.49 -13.59
CA PRO A 338 0.95 13.39 -14.76
C PRO A 338 2.44 13.28 -14.43
N ALA A 339 2.88 13.81 -13.29
CA ALA A 339 4.28 13.71 -12.85
C ALA A 339 4.73 12.24 -12.68
N GLY A 340 3.85 11.38 -12.13
CA GLY A 340 4.14 9.96 -11.97
C GLY A 340 4.24 9.22 -13.31
N ILE A 341 3.32 9.52 -14.25
CA ILE A 341 3.36 8.98 -15.62
C ILE A 341 4.65 9.42 -16.34
N VAL A 342 4.96 10.71 -16.31
CA VAL A 342 6.14 11.27 -16.98
C VAL A 342 7.43 10.64 -16.42
N PHE A 343 7.54 10.48 -15.10
CA PHE A 343 8.67 9.79 -14.48
C PHE A 343 8.75 8.31 -14.92
N LEU A 344 7.63 7.59 -14.92
CA LEU A 344 7.55 6.17 -15.29
C LEU A 344 8.02 5.90 -16.72
N PHE A 345 7.78 6.83 -17.66
CA PHE A 345 8.24 6.69 -19.06
C PHE A 345 9.62 7.29 -19.31
N LEU A 346 9.96 8.45 -18.74
CA LEU A 346 11.27 9.08 -18.96
C LEU A 346 12.41 8.33 -18.28
N TYR A 347 12.18 7.71 -17.12
CA TYR A 347 13.26 7.04 -16.38
C TYR A 347 13.83 5.81 -17.14
N PRO A 348 13.02 4.87 -17.69
CA PRO A 348 13.54 3.80 -18.55
C PRO A 348 14.19 4.30 -19.84
N ILE A 349 13.65 5.35 -20.46
CA ILE A 349 14.27 5.96 -21.66
C ILE A 349 15.65 6.52 -21.32
N PHE A 350 15.77 7.25 -20.22
CA PHE A 350 17.05 7.77 -19.73
C PHE A 350 18.03 6.64 -19.44
N GLN A 351 17.60 5.59 -18.72
CA GLN A 351 18.43 4.40 -18.45
C GLN A 351 18.96 3.75 -19.73
N LEU A 352 18.08 3.53 -20.73
CA LEU A 352 18.47 2.95 -22.02
C LEU A 352 19.45 3.85 -22.78
N VAL A 353 19.19 5.16 -22.86
CA VAL A 353 20.10 6.11 -23.52
C VAL A 353 21.45 6.15 -22.82
N SER A 354 21.50 6.22 -21.49
CA SER A 354 22.75 6.16 -20.74
C SER A 354 23.50 4.83 -20.96
N PHE A 355 22.80 3.71 -21.04
CA PHE A 355 23.38 2.39 -21.31
C PHE A 355 24.00 2.31 -22.70
N TYR A 356 23.30 2.75 -23.74
CA TYR A 356 23.84 2.78 -25.12
C TYR A 356 25.02 3.76 -25.27
N VAL A 357 24.97 4.92 -24.62
CA VAL A 357 26.10 5.87 -24.62
C VAL A 357 27.31 5.30 -23.86
N ALA A 358 27.09 4.55 -22.78
CA ALA A 358 28.18 3.97 -21.98
C ALA A 358 28.87 2.76 -22.65
N ILE A 359 28.14 1.94 -23.41
CA ILE A 359 28.72 0.81 -24.16
C ILE A 359 29.45 1.30 -25.43
N GLY A 360 28.96 2.37 -26.05
CA GLY A 360 29.46 2.84 -27.34
C GLY A 360 28.96 2.00 -28.51
N GLY A 361 29.34 2.40 -29.73
CA GLY A 361 29.13 1.63 -30.96
C GLY A 361 30.42 0.99 -31.45
N ASP A 362 30.35 0.23 -32.55
CA ASP A 362 31.52 -0.36 -33.18
C ASP A 362 32.59 0.71 -33.49
N PRO A 363 33.86 0.50 -33.09
CA PRO A 363 34.92 1.45 -33.39
C PRO A 363 35.17 1.50 -34.91
N LYS A 364 35.10 2.71 -35.46
CA LYS A 364 35.38 3.00 -36.87
C LYS A 364 36.63 3.88 -36.96
N GLU A 365 37.34 3.79 -38.08
CA GLU A 365 38.54 4.57 -38.37
C GLU A 365 39.70 4.35 -37.38
N LEU A 366 39.85 3.14 -36.84
CA LEU A 366 41.00 2.77 -36.01
C LEU A 366 42.28 2.90 -36.83
N ARG A 367 43.13 3.86 -36.49
CA ARG A 367 44.44 4.03 -37.14
C ARG A 367 45.39 2.92 -36.69
N LEU A 368 45.76 2.05 -37.61
CA LEU A 368 46.60 0.88 -37.38
C LEU A 368 47.92 1.07 -38.13
N GLY A 369 49.02 1.07 -37.39
CA GLY A 369 50.36 1.06 -37.96
C GLY A 369 50.68 -0.29 -38.62
N ILE A 370 51.42 -0.27 -39.71
CA ILE A 370 51.95 -1.48 -40.35
C ILE A 370 53.44 -1.27 -40.62
N VAL A 371 54.23 -2.19 -40.13
CA VAL A 371 55.66 -2.35 -40.46
C VAL A 371 55.81 -3.73 -41.08
N ASN A 372 56.48 -3.83 -42.22
CA ASN A 372 56.64 -5.09 -42.95
C ASN A 372 58.07 -5.25 -43.45
N ASP A 373 58.88 -5.99 -42.69
CA ASP A 373 60.29 -6.23 -42.99
C ASP A 373 60.48 -7.38 -44.00
N GLU A 374 59.40 -8.11 -44.35
CA GLU A 374 59.39 -9.16 -45.38
C GLU A 374 59.57 -8.57 -46.80
N VAL A 375 59.30 -7.28 -47.00
CA VAL A 375 59.25 -6.65 -48.32
C VAL A 375 59.99 -5.31 -48.33
N SER A 376 61.07 -5.23 -49.11
CA SER A 376 61.92 -4.02 -49.24
C SER A 376 61.21 -2.77 -49.80
N ASN A 377 60.04 -2.93 -50.41
CA ASN A 377 59.17 -1.82 -50.80
C ASN A 377 57.69 -2.23 -50.67
N ILE A 378 56.96 -1.59 -49.74
CA ILE A 378 55.53 -1.85 -49.50
C ILE A 378 54.65 -1.66 -50.75
N GLN A 379 55.11 -0.95 -51.78
CA GLN A 379 54.38 -0.83 -53.06
C GLN A 379 54.23 -2.17 -53.79
N GLU A 380 55.11 -3.14 -53.55
CA GLU A 380 54.98 -4.49 -54.10
C GLU A 380 53.72 -5.20 -53.56
N CYS A 381 53.30 -4.92 -52.32
CA CYS A 381 52.06 -5.43 -51.73
C CYS A 381 50.77 -4.90 -52.40
N PHE A 382 50.85 -3.92 -53.31
CA PHE A 382 49.69 -3.46 -54.09
C PHE A 382 49.67 -4.02 -55.52
N ASN A 383 50.74 -4.69 -55.96
CA ASN A 383 50.77 -5.36 -57.26
C ASN A 383 50.20 -6.78 -57.13
N LYS A 384 48.93 -6.95 -57.50
CA LYS A 384 48.22 -8.25 -57.39
C LYS A 384 48.93 -9.40 -58.12
N SER A 385 49.71 -9.12 -59.15
CA SER A 385 50.48 -10.12 -59.90
C SER A 385 51.71 -10.67 -59.15
N LEU A 386 52.08 -10.08 -58.01
CA LEU A 386 53.19 -10.50 -57.15
C LEU A 386 52.71 -11.19 -55.85
N ILE A 387 51.40 -11.40 -55.70
CA ILE A 387 50.76 -11.99 -54.51
C ILE A 387 49.98 -13.22 -54.97
N HIS A 388 50.72 -14.26 -55.35
CA HIS A 388 50.17 -15.50 -55.88
C HIS A 388 50.83 -16.69 -55.19
N THR A 389 50.00 -17.57 -54.64
CA THR A 389 50.38 -18.91 -54.22
C THR A 389 50.70 -19.74 -55.47
N TYR A 390 51.91 -20.25 -55.57
CA TYR A 390 52.31 -21.12 -56.67
C TYR A 390 52.02 -22.57 -56.31
N TYR A 391 51.22 -23.23 -57.14
CA TYR A 391 51.03 -24.68 -57.06
C TYR A 391 51.98 -25.34 -58.06
N LYS A 392 52.91 -26.17 -57.57
CA LYS A 392 53.83 -26.94 -58.43
C LYS A 392 53.19 -28.23 -58.93
N ASP A 393 52.37 -28.86 -58.09
CA ASP A 393 51.61 -30.09 -58.36
C ASP A 393 50.27 -30.06 -57.56
N GLU A 394 49.38 -31.05 -57.75
CA GLU A 394 48.06 -31.13 -57.09
C GLU A 394 48.10 -31.10 -55.54
N TYR A 395 49.26 -31.28 -54.92
CA TYR A 395 49.43 -31.38 -53.46
C TYR A 395 50.47 -30.41 -52.88
N ASP A 396 51.13 -29.59 -53.70
CA ASP A 396 52.23 -28.72 -53.25
C ASP A 396 51.94 -27.24 -53.54
N CYS A 397 52.09 -26.41 -52.50
CA CYS A 397 51.55 -25.04 -52.44
C CYS A 397 52.59 -24.10 -51.81
N GLU A 398 53.39 -23.44 -52.63
CA GLU A 398 54.39 -22.48 -52.17
C GLU A 398 53.72 -21.15 -51.83
N LEU A 399 53.87 -20.73 -50.57
CA LEU A 399 53.37 -19.45 -50.08
C LEU A 399 54.34 -18.35 -50.49
N TYR A 400 53.82 -17.22 -50.98
CA TYR A 400 54.65 -16.09 -51.41
C TYR A 400 54.03 -14.76 -50.96
N LYS A 401 54.80 -13.98 -50.18
CA LYS A 401 54.41 -12.65 -49.67
C LYS A 401 53.05 -12.63 -48.96
N THR A 402 52.88 -13.53 -48.00
CA THR A 402 51.63 -13.72 -47.24
C THR A 402 51.25 -12.51 -46.38
N SER A 403 52.23 -11.72 -45.90
CA SER A 403 51.98 -10.43 -45.25
C SER A 403 51.16 -9.49 -46.15
N CYS A 404 51.55 -9.34 -47.42
CA CYS A 404 50.80 -8.55 -48.41
C CYS A 404 49.38 -9.09 -48.64
N ALA A 405 49.21 -10.42 -48.68
CA ALA A 405 47.90 -11.04 -48.84
C ALA A 405 46.96 -10.77 -47.65
N PHE A 406 47.50 -10.80 -46.43
CA PHE A 406 46.78 -10.44 -45.20
C PHE A 406 46.38 -8.97 -45.18
N LEU A 407 47.31 -8.05 -45.51
CA LEU A 407 47.06 -6.60 -45.56
C LEU A 407 45.97 -6.21 -46.58
N ASN A 408 45.86 -6.95 -47.68
CA ASN A 408 44.81 -6.77 -48.68
C ASN A 408 43.43 -7.31 -48.22
N HIS A 409 43.39 -8.27 -47.29
CA HIS A 409 42.15 -8.76 -46.67
C HIS A 409 41.69 -7.92 -45.46
N LEU A 410 42.59 -7.15 -44.83
CA LEU A 410 42.22 -6.20 -43.77
C LEU A 410 41.26 -5.13 -44.32
N ASN A 411 40.00 -5.23 -43.93
CA ASN A 411 38.94 -4.35 -44.40
C ASN A 411 39.18 -2.88 -43.98
N ARG A 412 39.43 -2.03 -44.98
CA ARG A 412 39.70 -0.59 -44.82
C ARG A 412 38.54 0.20 -44.18
N SER A 413 37.34 -0.36 -44.06
CA SER A 413 36.23 0.29 -43.33
C SER A 413 36.32 0.16 -41.81
N PHE A 414 37.16 -0.74 -41.30
CA PHE A 414 37.39 -0.96 -39.87
C PHE A 414 38.68 -0.28 -39.39
N ALA A 415 39.79 -0.54 -40.09
CA ALA A 415 41.11 0.00 -39.77
C ALA A 415 41.68 0.84 -40.92
N VAL A 416 42.13 2.06 -40.59
CA VAL A 416 42.91 2.91 -41.49
C VAL A 416 44.38 2.54 -41.36
N GLN A 417 44.92 1.97 -42.44
CA GLN A 417 46.29 1.46 -42.52
C GLN A 417 47.29 2.63 -42.70
N GLU A 418 48.16 2.88 -41.71
CA GLU A 418 49.31 3.79 -41.80
C GLU A 418 50.62 2.96 -41.86
N TYR A 419 51.45 3.13 -42.89
CA TYR A 419 52.71 2.39 -43.03
C TYR A 419 53.89 3.12 -42.36
N TYR A 420 54.81 2.36 -41.76
CA TYR A 420 56.00 2.83 -41.07
C TYR A 420 57.21 1.98 -41.51
N ASP A 421 58.38 2.61 -41.67
CA ASP A 421 59.58 1.96 -42.21
C ASP A 421 60.36 1.14 -41.15
N THR A 422 60.13 1.38 -39.86
CA THR A 422 60.81 0.66 -38.76
C THR A 422 59.85 0.34 -37.61
N PHE A 423 60.17 -0.73 -36.87
CA PHE A 423 59.48 -1.10 -35.64
C PHE A 423 59.48 0.04 -34.61
N ASP A 424 60.62 0.71 -34.40
CA ASP A 424 60.78 1.77 -33.42
C ASP A 424 59.91 3.00 -33.74
N ASP A 425 59.77 3.36 -35.01
CA ASP A 425 58.90 4.48 -35.42
C ASP A 425 57.43 4.18 -35.17
N ALA A 426 56.96 2.96 -35.47
CA ALA A 426 55.60 2.52 -35.18
C ALA A 426 55.34 2.40 -33.67
N TYR A 427 56.30 1.87 -32.91
CA TYR A 427 56.24 1.80 -31.45
C TYR A 427 56.16 3.20 -30.82
N HIS A 428 56.99 4.14 -31.30
CA HIS A 428 56.94 5.54 -30.86
C HIS A 428 55.66 6.25 -31.28
N ALA A 429 55.10 5.97 -32.46
CA ALA A 429 53.82 6.51 -32.91
C ALA A 429 52.65 6.01 -32.03
N THR A 430 52.65 4.72 -31.66
CA THR A 430 51.68 4.12 -30.74
C THR A 430 51.80 4.72 -29.34
N LYS A 431 53.03 4.82 -28.80
CA LYS A 431 53.29 5.42 -27.48
C LYS A 431 52.90 6.90 -27.39
N LYS A 432 52.90 7.62 -28.52
CA LYS A 432 52.42 9.01 -28.64
C LYS A 432 50.92 9.13 -28.95
N GLY A 433 50.19 8.02 -29.09
CA GLY A 433 48.76 8.00 -29.41
C GLY A 433 48.42 8.47 -30.83
N LYS A 434 49.38 8.46 -31.76
CA LYS A 434 49.14 8.80 -33.18
C LYS A 434 48.36 7.70 -33.90
N ILE A 435 48.63 6.45 -33.52
CA ILE A 435 47.97 5.22 -33.95
C ILE A 435 47.52 4.42 -32.72
N TRP A 436 46.47 3.61 -32.86
CA TRP A 436 45.89 2.81 -31.77
C TRP A 436 46.74 1.58 -31.41
N GLY A 437 47.48 1.08 -32.39
CA GLY A 437 48.38 -0.06 -32.30
C GLY A 437 49.04 -0.27 -33.66
N PHE A 438 49.89 -1.28 -33.78
CA PHE A 438 50.54 -1.63 -35.04
C PHE A 438 50.68 -3.15 -35.20
N ILE A 439 50.79 -3.58 -36.45
CA ILE A 439 51.16 -4.94 -36.83
C ILE A 439 52.59 -4.88 -37.38
N TYR A 440 53.42 -5.84 -36.95
CA TYR A 440 54.80 -6.02 -37.39
C TYR A 440 54.93 -7.37 -38.09
N PHE A 441 55.39 -7.39 -39.34
CA PHE A 441 55.76 -8.60 -40.05
C PHE A 441 57.28 -8.73 -40.10
N THR A 442 57.80 -9.87 -39.64
CA THR A 442 59.22 -10.21 -39.66
C THR A 442 59.73 -10.47 -41.08
N SER A 443 61.04 -10.39 -41.31
CA SER A 443 61.63 -10.64 -42.63
C SER A 443 61.35 -12.05 -43.18
N ASN A 444 61.17 -13.02 -42.29
CA ASN A 444 60.97 -14.43 -42.63
C ASN A 444 59.51 -14.88 -42.39
N PHE A 445 58.54 -13.94 -42.36
CA PHE A 445 57.15 -14.21 -42.00
C PHE A 445 56.51 -15.32 -42.85
N THR A 446 56.59 -15.23 -44.19
CA THR A 446 56.02 -16.26 -45.07
C THR A 446 56.73 -17.61 -44.95
N GLU A 447 58.06 -17.61 -44.83
CA GLU A 447 58.85 -18.84 -44.68
C GLU A 447 58.49 -19.56 -43.36
N SER A 448 58.41 -18.80 -42.27
CA SER A 448 58.02 -19.29 -40.93
C SER A 448 56.59 -19.85 -40.91
N LEU A 449 55.67 -19.18 -41.61
CA LEU A 449 54.28 -19.62 -41.72
C LEU A 449 54.13 -20.85 -42.63
N GLN A 450 54.98 -21.00 -43.65
CA GLN A 450 55.04 -22.19 -44.50
C GLN A 450 55.66 -23.38 -43.74
N ASP A 451 56.75 -23.18 -43.00
CA ASP A 451 57.38 -24.20 -42.16
C ASP A 451 56.41 -24.76 -41.10
N VAL A 452 55.70 -23.88 -40.38
CA VAL A 452 54.68 -24.32 -39.40
C VAL A 452 53.46 -25.00 -40.05
N ARG A 453 53.14 -24.69 -41.31
CA ARG A 453 52.10 -25.42 -42.06
C ARG A 453 52.56 -26.83 -42.45
N ASP A 454 53.80 -26.94 -42.94
CA ASP A 454 54.30 -28.16 -43.58
C ASP A 454 54.86 -29.18 -42.57
N ASN A 455 55.60 -28.71 -41.56
CA ASN A 455 56.22 -29.54 -40.54
C ASN A 455 55.42 -29.61 -39.21
N VAL A 456 54.47 -28.69 -39.01
CA VAL A 456 53.59 -28.60 -37.82
C VAL A 456 54.36 -28.71 -36.51
N ARG A 457 54.49 -29.90 -35.90
CA ARG A 457 55.16 -30.10 -34.61
C ARG A 457 56.69 -30.07 -34.69
N ASP A 458 57.24 -30.31 -35.88
CA ASP A 458 58.67 -30.44 -36.13
C ASP A 458 59.27 -29.19 -36.82
N ALA A 459 58.49 -28.10 -36.92
CA ALA A 459 58.92 -26.80 -37.42
C ALA A 459 60.03 -26.18 -36.55
N GLU A 460 60.86 -25.30 -37.12
CA GLU A 460 61.95 -24.68 -36.37
C GLU A 460 61.40 -23.82 -35.21
N PRO A 461 62.08 -23.80 -34.03
CA PRO A 461 61.59 -23.02 -32.88
C PRO A 461 61.35 -21.54 -33.18
N GLY A 462 62.18 -20.93 -34.04
CA GLY A 462 62.03 -19.54 -34.47
C GLY A 462 60.83 -19.30 -35.40
N SER A 463 60.32 -20.32 -36.10
CA SER A 463 59.16 -20.21 -36.98
C SER A 463 57.84 -19.94 -36.25
N TYR A 464 57.82 -20.19 -34.93
CA TYR A 464 56.72 -19.82 -34.05
C TYR A 464 56.84 -18.40 -33.47
N ASP A 465 58.05 -17.93 -33.21
CA ASP A 465 58.31 -16.59 -32.66
C ASP A 465 58.13 -15.47 -33.72
N ASN A 466 58.08 -15.84 -35.00
CA ASN A 466 58.00 -14.93 -36.15
C ASN A 466 56.57 -14.62 -36.65
N GLN A 467 55.51 -15.14 -36.01
CA GLN A 467 54.09 -15.08 -36.46
C GLN A 467 53.29 -13.89 -35.92
#